data_AF-A0A820CBY6-F1
#
_entry.id   AF-A0A820CBY6-F1
#
_cell.length_a   1.000
_cell.length_b   1.000
_cell.length_c   1.000
_cell.angle_alpha   90.00
_cell.angle_beta   90.00
_cell.angle_gamma   90.00
#
_symmetry.space_group_name_H-M   'P 1'
#
loop_
_entity.id
_entity.type
_entity.pdbx_description
1 polymer ?
#
loop_
_entity_poly.entity_id
_entity_poly.type
_entity_poly.pdbx_seq_one_letter_code
_entity_poly.pdbx_strand_id
1 'polypeptide(L)'
;MVGYRVQNKESFNPDYSCPCCSLILRDPVQLIDCGHRICQSCANEQEGDIITCSECHEKTNRNKLLIDRGFKNDMQILPVVCSLCNWTGILNIYQNHLDQNHQNPTCDSCGQKFSSVNNLDRHIQYDCEKTTVDCLLKQFGCQEMILQINLSKHYLSEQHQHVLMNVVRHLKSISSNDIYKHLQIPSETTINHRQRTDNETIQLQEIDEIIKVLLDGVETLNDDLQRLSNESVHHKNLLDSLTPNLSTLKISMEEQNRYLDGIKINQEVLQQDIESMTQKLNDMKTSSYDGTLMWKIINVQEKMGQQLRNY
;
A
#
# COMPACT_ATOMS: atom_id res chain seq x y z
N MET A 1 2.06 2.17 -0.99
CA MET A 1 2.42 2.78 0.31
C MET A 1 1.34 3.78 0.64
N VAL A 2 0.60 3.65 1.73
CA VAL A 2 -0.40 4.66 2.15
C VAL A 2 0.29 5.98 2.53
N GLY A 3 -0.46 7.00 2.98
CA GLY A 3 0.11 8.28 3.41
C GLY A 3 1.17 8.16 4.52
N TYR A 4 1.87 9.26 4.81
CA TYR A 4 2.87 9.30 5.87
C TYR A 4 2.23 9.31 7.26
N ARG A 5 2.56 8.31 8.08
CA ARG A 5 2.25 8.28 9.51
C ARG A 5 3.29 9.09 10.28
N VAL A 6 2.84 10.13 10.98
CA VAL A 6 3.68 11.05 11.78
C VAL A 6 2.99 11.34 13.11
N GLN A 7 3.75 11.53 14.19
CA GLN A 7 3.15 11.75 15.52
C GLN A 7 2.42 13.08 15.63
N ASN A 8 2.98 14.13 15.02
CA ASN A 8 2.46 15.48 15.12
C ASN A 8 1.47 15.84 14.00
N LYS A 9 0.73 14.86 13.45
CA LYS A 9 -0.22 15.08 12.35
C LYS A 9 -1.22 16.21 12.66
N GLU A 10 -1.73 16.25 13.90
CA GLU A 10 -2.73 17.23 14.35
C GLU A 10 -2.22 18.68 14.35
N SER A 11 -0.91 18.90 14.27
CA SER A 11 -0.31 20.23 14.21
C SER A 11 -0.34 20.86 12.80
N PHE A 12 -0.72 20.09 11.78
CA PHE A 12 -0.73 20.56 10.39
C PHE A 12 -2.12 20.97 9.93
N ASN A 13 -2.18 21.81 8.89
CA ASN A 13 -3.43 22.13 8.20
C ASN A 13 -4.06 20.82 7.64
N PRO A 14 -5.38 20.59 7.86
CA PRO A 14 -6.14 19.49 7.26
C PRO A 14 -5.91 19.29 5.76
N ASP A 15 -5.61 20.35 5.00
CA ASP A 15 -5.30 20.29 3.56
C ASP A 15 -4.16 19.31 3.21
N TYR A 16 -3.25 19.05 4.14
CA TYR A 16 -2.14 18.12 3.97
C TYR A 16 -2.50 16.66 4.28
N SER A 17 -3.71 16.41 4.76
CA SER A 17 -4.21 15.07 5.08
C SER A 17 -4.96 14.48 3.89
N CYS A 18 -4.75 13.19 3.67
CA CYS A 18 -5.45 12.43 2.65
C CYS A 18 -6.84 12.03 3.15
N PRO A 19 -7.93 12.37 2.45
CA PRO A 19 -9.27 11.90 2.76
C PRO A 19 -9.42 10.38 2.86
N CYS A 20 -8.70 9.64 2.02
CA CYS A 20 -8.89 8.18 1.93
C CYS A 20 -8.23 7.42 3.10
N CYS A 21 -6.99 7.77 3.45
CA CYS A 21 -6.25 7.08 4.51
C CYS A 21 -6.12 7.89 5.79
N SER A 22 -6.57 9.14 5.82
CA SER A 22 -6.42 10.05 6.97
C SER A 22 -4.97 10.19 7.45
N LEU A 23 -3.98 10.03 6.57
CA LEU A 23 -2.56 10.25 6.86
C LEU A 23 -2.04 11.44 6.04
N ILE A 24 -0.84 11.94 6.36
CA ILE A 24 -0.24 13.02 5.56
C ILE A 24 -0.03 12.54 4.13
N LEU A 25 -0.40 13.36 3.14
CA LEU A 25 -0.38 12.96 1.73
C LEU A 25 1.02 12.49 1.30
N ARG A 26 1.05 11.30 0.70
CA ARG A 26 2.22 10.74 0.02
C ARG A 26 1.96 10.76 -1.48
N ASP A 27 2.86 11.39 -2.21
CA ASP A 27 2.74 11.59 -3.66
C ASP A 27 1.33 12.09 -4.04
N PRO A 28 0.97 13.32 -3.62
CA PRO A 28 -0.39 13.82 -3.76
C PRO A 28 -0.81 13.90 -5.23
N VAL A 29 -1.98 13.36 -5.52
CA VAL A 29 -2.68 13.50 -6.80
C VAL A 29 -4.00 14.21 -6.56
N GLN A 30 -4.31 15.19 -7.41
CA GLN A 30 -5.53 15.96 -7.36
C GLN A 30 -6.57 15.36 -8.30
N LEU A 31 -7.78 15.15 -7.78
CA LEU A 31 -8.96 14.78 -8.56
C LEU A 31 -9.46 16.03 -9.30
N ILE A 32 -9.43 16.04 -10.63
CA ILE A 32 -9.72 17.27 -11.40
C ILE A 32 -11.17 17.73 -11.24
N ASP A 33 -12.12 16.80 -11.12
CA ASP A 33 -13.55 17.15 -11.14
C ASP A 33 -14.02 17.79 -9.81
N CYS A 34 -13.35 17.52 -8.68
CA CYS A 34 -13.70 18.10 -7.38
C CYS A 34 -12.56 18.88 -6.67
N GLY A 35 -11.34 18.82 -7.18
CA GLY A 35 -10.18 19.53 -6.64
C GLY A 35 -9.55 18.93 -5.37
N HIS A 36 -10.14 17.88 -4.78
CA HIS A 36 -9.58 17.20 -3.61
C HIS A 36 -8.31 16.42 -3.93
N ARG A 37 -7.38 16.35 -2.97
CA ARG A 37 -6.09 15.64 -3.11
C ARG A 37 -6.08 14.35 -2.30
N ILE A 38 -5.60 13.28 -2.91
CA ILE A 38 -5.44 11.96 -2.27
C ILE A 38 -4.02 11.42 -2.52
N CYS A 39 -3.59 10.42 -1.75
CA CYS A 39 -2.33 9.75 -2.03
C CYS A 39 -2.42 8.98 -3.35
N GLN A 40 -1.35 8.94 -4.15
CA GLN A 40 -1.32 8.14 -5.37
C GLN A 40 -1.65 6.66 -5.10
N SER A 41 -1.22 6.12 -3.97
CA SER A 41 -1.57 4.74 -3.58
C SER A 41 -3.05 4.54 -3.34
N CYS A 42 -3.71 5.50 -2.67
CA CYS A 42 -5.14 5.43 -2.38
C CYS A 42 -5.94 5.55 -3.67
N ALA A 43 -5.48 6.39 -4.61
CA ALA A 43 -6.02 6.45 -5.95
C ALA A 43 -5.91 5.10 -6.66
N ASN A 44 -4.81 4.36 -6.48
CA ASN A 44 -4.56 3.05 -7.11
C ASN A 44 -5.31 1.88 -6.44
N GLU A 45 -5.64 1.99 -5.16
CA GLU A 45 -6.37 0.97 -4.40
C GLU A 45 -7.85 0.87 -4.81
N GLN A 46 -8.43 1.92 -5.42
CA GLN A 46 -9.79 1.85 -5.96
C GLN A 46 -9.83 1.02 -7.26
N GLU A 47 -10.78 0.10 -7.37
CA GLU A 47 -10.95 -0.75 -8.55
C GLU A 47 -11.63 0.00 -9.70
N GLY A 48 -11.18 -0.27 -10.94
CA GLY A 48 -11.76 0.29 -12.17
C GLY A 48 -11.23 1.68 -12.57
N ASP A 49 -11.68 2.21 -13.71
CA ASP A 49 -11.16 3.48 -14.27
C ASP A 49 -11.74 4.74 -13.63
N ILE A 50 -12.65 4.59 -12.67
CA ILE A 50 -13.35 5.69 -12.00
C ILE A 50 -12.92 5.70 -10.53
N ILE A 51 -12.39 6.85 -10.11
CA ILE A 51 -12.03 7.13 -8.73
C ILE A 51 -13.16 7.95 -8.11
N THR A 52 -13.73 7.46 -7.02
CA THR A 52 -14.75 8.16 -6.25
C THR A 52 -14.11 8.89 -5.08
N CYS A 53 -14.33 10.20 -4.99
CA CYS A 53 -13.80 11.03 -3.92
C CYS A 53 -14.43 10.64 -2.57
N SER A 54 -13.61 10.40 -1.54
CA SER A 54 -14.10 10.04 -0.20
C SER A 54 -14.76 11.22 0.55
N GLU A 55 -14.41 12.47 0.22
CA GLU A 55 -15.01 13.67 0.86
C GLU A 55 -16.36 14.04 0.23
N CYS A 56 -16.41 14.12 -1.11
CA CYS A 56 -17.55 14.71 -1.82
C CYS A 56 -18.29 13.73 -2.74
N HIS A 57 -17.85 12.48 -2.82
CA HIS A 57 -18.44 11.41 -3.64
C HIS A 57 -18.46 11.67 -5.17
N GLU A 58 -17.77 12.71 -5.63
CA GLU A 58 -17.62 13.02 -7.04
C GLU A 58 -16.78 11.95 -7.75
N LYS A 59 -17.15 11.60 -8.98
CA LYS A 59 -16.52 10.55 -9.77
C LYS A 59 -15.53 11.15 -10.77
N THR A 60 -14.25 10.86 -10.58
CA THR A 60 -13.17 11.30 -11.46
C THR A 60 -12.59 10.15 -12.25
N ASN A 61 -12.34 10.35 -13.54
CA ASN A 61 -11.65 9.35 -14.35
C ASN A 61 -10.17 9.27 -13.95
N ARG A 62 -9.63 8.07 -13.80
CA ARG A 62 -8.22 7.83 -13.42
C ARG A 62 -7.21 8.44 -14.39
N ASN A 63 -7.57 8.62 -15.67
CA ASN A 63 -6.71 9.29 -16.65
C ASN A 63 -6.69 10.83 -16.50
N LYS A 64 -7.55 11.37 -15.63
CA LYS A 64 -7.68 12.81 -15.33
C LYS A 64 -7.15 13.13 -13.93
N LEU A 65 -6.09 12.47 -13.49
CA LEU A 65 -5.40 12.80 -12.24
C LEU A 65 -4.31 13.85 -12.50
N LEU A 66 -4.28 14.91 -11.69
CA LEU A 66 -3.23 15.92 -11.76
C LEU A 66 -2.17 15.67 -10.69
N ILE A 67 -0.91 15.56 -11.10
CA ILE A 67 0.23 15.53 -10.17
C ILE A 67 0.58 16.97 -9.81
N ASP A 68 0.10 17.43 -8.65
CA ASP A 68 0.32 18.80 -8.17
C ASP A 68 1.72 18.93 -7.57
N ARG A 69 2.70 19.24 -8.45
CA ARG A 69 4.10 19.40 -8.06
C ARG A 69 4.32 20.60 -7.13
N GLY A 70 3.53 21.67 -7.28
CA GLY A 70 3.62 22.86 -6.43
C GLY A 70 3.26 22.48 -5.00
N PHE A 71 2.08 21.89 -4.82
CA PHE A 71 1.64 21.40 -3.53
C PHE A 71 2.57 20.34 -2.94
N LYS A 72 3.05 19.38 -3.75
CA LYS A 72 4.02 18.37 -3.28
C LYS A 72 5.30 19.01 -2.73
N ASN A 73 5.81 20.06 -3.38
CA ASN A 73 7.00 20.78 -2.96
C ASN A 73 6.75 21.56 -1.66
N ASP A 74 5.60 22.24 -1.56
CA ASP A 74 5.21 22.96 -0.35
C ASP A 74 5.08 22.03 0.87
N MET A 75 4.67 20.78 0.66
CA MET A 75 4.62 19.77 1.73
C MET A 75 6.01 19.32 2.21
N GLN A 76 7.05 19.41 1.39
CA GLN A 76 8.37 18.84 1.73
C GLN A 76 9.02 19.52 2.94
N ILE A 77 8.63 20.76 3.26
CA ILE A 77 9.16 21.55 4.37
C ILE A 77 8.43 21.30 5.70
N LEU A 78 7.37 20.48 5.71
CA LEU A 78 6.61 20.21 6.93
C LEU A 78 7.51 19.58 8.00
N PRO A 79 7.56 20.15 9.23
CA PRO A 79 8.35 19.61 10.33
C PRO A 79 7.66 18.40 10.93
N VAL A 80 8.17 17.19 10.68
CA VAL A 80 7.56 15.92 11.08
C VAL A 80 8.32 15.26 12.23
N VAL A 81 7.57 14.56 13.08
CA VAL A 81 8.08 13.69 14.13
C VAL A 81 7.78 12.24 13.76
N CYS A 82 8.81 11.38 13.80
CA CYS A 82 8.68 9.98 13.43
C CYS A 82 7.68 9.25 14.32
N SER A 83 6.81 8.41 13.74
CA SER A 83 5.86 7.58 14.49
C SER A 83 6.53 6.48 15.31
N LEU A 84 7.72 6.01 14.90
CA LEU A 84 8.38 4.83 15.46
C LEU A 84 9.58 5.16 16.37
N CYS A 85 10.02 6.42 16.43
CA CYS A 85 11.11 6.86 17.30
C CYS A 85 11.06 8.36 17.57
N ASN A 86 11.99 8.88 18.38
CA ASN A 86 12.04 10.30 18.77
C ASN A 86 12.70 11.21 17.72
N TRP A 87 12.86 10.75 16.48
CA TRP A 87 13.48 11.55 15.43
C TRP A 87 12.55 12.67 14.96
N THR A 88 13.13 13.85 14.72
CA THR A 88 12.44 15.03 14.19
C THR A 88 13.19 15.55 12.97
N GLY A 89 12.45 16.04 11.97
CA GLY A 89 13.04 16.59 10.75
C GLY A 89 11.98 17.11 9.79
N ILE A 90 12.32 17.27 8.52
CA ILE A 90 11.37 17.71 7.49
C ILE A 90 10.87 16.51 6.67
N LEU A 91 9.65 16.63 6.11
CA LEU A 91 9.02 15.56 5.33
C LEU A 91 9.91 15.04 4.18
N ASN A 92 10.69 15.93 3.54
CA ASN A 92 11.62 15.59 2.45
C ASN A 92 12.59 14.44 2.77
N ILE A 93 13.13 14.44 3.99
CA ILE A 93 14.11 13.42 4.42
C ILE A 93 13.45 12.30 5.21
N TYR A 94 12.15 12.38 5.46
CA TYR A 94 11.44 11.45 6.33
C TYR A 94 11.42 10.03 5.76
N GLN A 95 11.16 9.87 4.46
CA GLN A 95 11.16 8.55 3.83
C GLN A 95 12.52 7.86 3.95
N ASN A 96 13.61 8.61 3.71
CA ASN A 96 14.96 8.08 3.87
C ASN A 96 15.26 7.72 5.32
N HIS A 97 14.79 8.52 6.29
CA HIS A 97 14.89 8.16 7.70
C HIS A 97 14.18 6.82 8.00
N LEU A 98 12.96 6.62 7.49
CA LEU A 98 12.21 5.37 7.65
C LEU A 98 12.97 4.17 7.07
N ASP A 99 13.49 4.30 5.85
CA ASP A 99 14.16 3.19 5.17
C ASP A 99 15.52 2.81 5.82
N GLN A 100 16.22 3.78 6.41
CA GLN A 100 17.52 3.53 7.05
C GLN A 100 17.41 3.08 8.51
N ASN A 101 16.44 3.60 9.26
CA ASN A 101 16.37 3.39 10.72
C ASN A 101 15.29 2.39 11.13
N HIS A 102 14.34 2.07 10.24
CA HIS A 102 13.16 1.25 10.54
C HIS A 102 12.96 0.13 9.52
N GLN A 103 14.00 -0.68 9.29
CA GLN A 103 13.97 -1.79 8.32
C GLN A 103 13.11 -2.98 8.77
N ASN A 104 12.98 -3.19 10.09
CA ASN A 104 12.17 -4.28 10.64
C ASN A 104 11.17 -3.76 11.70
N PRO A 105 10.21 -2.91 11.30
CA PRO A 105 9.31 -2.29 12.25
C PRO A 105 8.29 -3.32 12.75
N THR A 106 7.85 -3.11 13.99
CA THR A 106 6.89 -3.99 14.67
C THR A 106 5.58 -3.22 14.83
N CYS A 107 4.45 -3.89 14.62
CA CYS A 107 3.14 -3.30 14.91
C CYS A 107 2.93 -3.24 16.43
N ASP A 108 2.71 -2.05 16.99
CA ASP A 108 2.49 -1.86 18.42
C ASP A 108 1.21 -2.57 18.92
N SER A 109 0.20 -2.68 18.06
CA SER A 109 -1.10 -3.24 18.43
C SER A 109 -1.12 -4.79 18.44
N CYS A 110 -0.42 -5.42 17.50
CA CYS A 110 -0.46 -6.88 17.34
C CYS A 110 0.88 -7.59 17.59
N GLY A 111 1.98 -6.85 17.64
CA GLY A 111 3.33 -7.38 17.84
C GLY A 111 3.97 -8.05 16.63
N GLN A 112 3.31 -8.05 15.46
CA GLN A 112 3.87 -8.64 14.23
C GLN A 112 5.02 -7.77 13.69
N LYS A 113 6.09 -8.45 13.22
CA LYS A 113 7.24 -7.80 12.57
C LYS A 113 7.04 -7.76 11.06
N PHE A 114 7.42 -6.65 10.45
CA PHE A 114 7.34 -6.43 9.02
C PHE A 114 8.72 -6.17 8.44
N SER A 115 8.88 -6.42 7.13
CA SER A 115 10.13 -6.19 6.39
C SER A 115 10.34 -4.74 5.94
N SER A 116 9.35 -3.87 6.16
CA SER A 116 9.44 -2.43 5.87
C SER A 116 8.32 -1.67 6.56
N VAL A 117 8.51 -0.37 6.78
CA VAL A 117 7.47 0.54 7.32
C VAL A 117 6.23 0.56 6.43
N ASN A 118 6.41 0.42 5.12
CA ASN A 118 5.30 0.41 4.17
C ASN A 118 4.37 -0.80 4.34
N ASN A 119 4.94 -1.97 4.61
CA ASN A 119 4.15 -3.17 4.89
C ASN A 119 3.44 -3.05 6.24
N LEU A 120 4.10 -2.45 7.23
CA LEU A 120 3.48 -2.15 8.52
C LEU A 120 2.32 -1.15 8.38
N ASP A 121 2.50 -0.06 7.65
CA ASP A 121 1.45 0.95 7.48
C ASP A 121 0.23 0.39 6.72
N ARG A 122 0.45 -0.45 5.70
CA ARG A 122 -0.63 -1.17 5.02
C ARG A 122 -1.34 -2.14 5.98
N HIS A 123 -0.58 -2.89 6.77
CA HIS A 123 -1.15 -3.78 7.78
C HIS A 123 -2.02 -3.01 8.77
N ILE A 124 -1.51 -1.91 9.34
CA ILE A 124 -2.30 -1.09 10.27
C ILE A 124 -3.57 -0.55 9.61
N GLN A 125 -3.51 -0.19 8.32
CA GLN A 125 -4.64 0.38 7.62
C GLN A 125 -5.73 -0.67 7.29
N TYR A 126 -5.34 -1.87 6.86
CA TYR A 126 -6.27 -2.82 6.24
C TYR A 126 -6.33 -4.19 6.92
N ASP A 127 -5.25 -4.65 7.56
CA ASP A 127 -5.10 -6.05 7.99
C ASP A 127 -5.02 -6.22 9.52
N CYS A 128 -4.82 -5.15 10.29
CA CYS A 128 -4.55 -5.27 11.72
C CYS A 128 -5.85 -5.40 12.51
N GLU A 129 -6.11 -6.59 13.04
CA GLU A 129 -7.33 -6.85 13.82
C GLU A 129 -7.36 -6.10 15.17
N LYS A 130 -6.20 -5.68 15.68
CA LYS A 130 -6.03 -5.11 17.03
C LYS A 130 -5.83 -3.59 17.06
N THR A 131 -5.81 -2.92 15.92
CA THR A 131 -5.72 -1.46 15.85
C THR A 131 -7.05 -0.81 16.17
N THR A 132 -7.02 0.32 16.86
CA THR A 132 -8.18 1.21 16.99
C THR A 132 -8.24 2.12 15.78
N VAL A 133 -9.41 2.22 15.16
CA VAL A 133 -9.69 3.05 13.99
C VAL A 133 -10.86 3.99 14.30
N ASP A 134 -10.84 5.16 13.66
CA ASP A 134 -11.99 6.06 13.63
C ASP A 134 -13.11 5.41 12.79
N CYS A 135 -14.35 5.56 13.25
CA CYS A 135 -15.50 5.15 12.45
C CYS A 135 -15.61 6.02 11.18
N LEU A 136 -15.89 5.41 10.03
CA LEU A 136 -16.08 6.12 8.76
C LEU A 136 -17.22 7.16 8.80
N LEU A 137 -18.19 6.98 9.70
CA LEU A 137 -19.31 7.91 9.89
C LEU A 137 -19.03 8.94 11.00
N LYS A 138 -17.77 9.19 11.35
CA LYS A 138 -17.39 10.22 12.32
C LYS A 138 -17.91 11.61 11.93
N GLN A 139 -17.87 11.93 10.64
CA GLN A 139 -18.42 13.17 10.09
C GLN A 139 -19.95 13.30 10.26
N PHE A 140 -20.66 12.19 10.48
CA PHE A 140 -22.09 12.15 10.73
C PHE A 140 -22.45 11.99 12.21
N GLY A 141 -21.48 12.15 13.12
CA GLY A 141 -21.71 12.21 14.57
C GLY A 141 -21.25 10.98 15.35
N CYS A 142 -20.58 10.00 14.74
CA CYS A 142 -20.02 8.86 15.46
C CYS A 142 -18.66 9.21 16.11
N GLN A 143 -18.60 9.29 17.44
CA GLN A 143 -17.39 9.73 18.16
C GLN A 143 -16.56 8.57 18.76
N GLU A 144 -16.94 7.32 18.51
CA GLU A 144 -16.26 6.17 19.10
C GLU A 144 -14.96 5.80 18.38
N MET A 145 -13.91 5.55 19.17
CA MET A 145 -12.67 4.90 18.74
C MET A 145 -12.82 3.39 18.87
N ILE A 146 -12.79 2.66 17.76
CA ILE A 146 -13.22 1.26 17.72
C ILE A 146 -12.06 0.35 17.34
N LEU A 147 -11.90 -0.76 18.06
CA LEU A 147 -10.99 -1.82 17.61
C LEU A 147 -11.49 -2.39 16.28
N GLN A 148 -10.61 -2.52 15.30
CA GLN A 148 -10.97 -2.96 13.94
C GLN A 148 -11.74 -4.30 13.92
N ILE A 149 -11.39 -5.25 14.80
CA ILE A 149 -12.15 -6.51 14.97
C ILE A 149 -13.60 -6.32 15.46
N ASN A 150 -13.87 -5.23 16.17
CA ASN A 150 -15.19 -4.91 16.70
C ASN A 150 -15.97 -3.96 15.78
N LEU A 151 -15.43 -3.58 14.61
CA LEU A 151 -16.09 -2.63 13.72
C LEU A 151 -17.46 -3.15 13.25
N SER A 152 -17.59 -4.43 12.92
CA SER A 152 -18.87 -5.05 12.58
C SER A 152 -19.88 -5.00 13.73
N LYS A 153 -19.44 -5.20 14.97
CA LYS A 153 -20.31 -5.10 16.15
C LYS A 153 -20.70 -3.65 16.43
N HIS A 154 -19.79 -2.71 16.22
CA HIS A 154 -20.04 -1.28 16.35
C HIS A 154 -21.12 -0.81 15.36
N TYR A 155 -21.04 -1.22 14.08
CA TYR A 155 -22.08 -0.91 13.08
C TYR A 155 -23.47 -1.43 13.46
N LEU A 156 -23.54 -2.50 14.24
CA LEU A 156 -24.78 -3.10 14.75
C LEU A 156 -25.26 -2.49 16.09
N SER A 157 -24.49 -1.59 16.71
CA SER A 157 -24.89 -0.97 17.97
C SER A 157 -26.05 0.02 17.77
N GLU A 158 -26.92 0.15 18.76
CA GLU A 158 -28.08 1.07 18.72
C GLU A 158 -27.66 2.51 18.41
N GLN A 159 -26.56 2.96 19.03
CA GLN A 159 -26.00 4.29 18.79
C GLN A 159 -25.57 4.49 17.33
N HIS A 160 -24.96 3.47 16.72
CA HIS A 160 -24.53 3.55 15.34
C HIS A 160 -25.68 3.40 14.33
N GLN A 161 -26.71 2.62 14.67
CA GLN A 161 -27.95 2.54 13.90
C GLN A 161 -28.65 3.90 13.81
N HIS A 162 -28.62 4.72 14.88
CA HIS A 162 -29.12 6.09 14.81
C HIS A 162 -28.31 6.98 13.85
N VAL A 163 -26.99 6.84 13.81
CA VAL A 163 -26.13 7.57 12.86
C VAL A 163 -26.45 7.15 11.42
N LEU A 164 -26.60 5.84 11.16
CA LEU A 164 -27.01 5.33 9.85
C LEU A 164 -28.36 5.89 9.40
N MET A 165 -29.35 5.94 10.30
CA MET A 165 -30.65 6.54 10.02
C MET A 165 -30.57 8.04 9.74
N ASN A 166 -29.65 8.77 10.39
CA ASN A 166 -29.40 10.18 10.09
C ASN A 166 -28.81 10.36 8.69
N VAL A 167 -27.87 9.50 8.28
CA VAL A 167 -27.31 9.49 6.92
C VAL A 167 -28.40 9.23 5.89
N VAL A 168 -29.25 8.22 6.09
CA VAL A 168 -30.36 7.89 5.19
C VAL A 168 -31.35 9.05 5.07
N ARG A 169 -31.70 9.72 6.19
CA ARG A 169 -32.56 10.91 6.13
C ARG A 169 -31.89 12.06 5.36
N HIS A 170 -30.59 12.28 5.55
CA HIS A 170 -29.86 13.28 4.78
C HIS A 170 -29.87 12.96 3.28
N LEU A 171 -29.64 11.70 2.89
CA LEU A 171 -29.71 11.27 1.48
C LEU A 171 -31.11 11.44 0.88
N LYS A 172 -32.18 11.14 1.64
CA LYS A 172 -33.57 11.37 1.20
C LYS A 172 -33.89 12.87 1.06
N SER A 173 -33.36 13.72 1.94
CA SER A 173 -33.53 15.18 1.86
C SER A 173 -32.84 15.79 0.63
N ILE A 174 -31.69 15.23 0.21
CA ILE A 174 -30.98 15.64 -1.00
C ILE A 174 -31.77 15.24 -2.25
N SER A 175 -32.35 14.04 -2.29
CA SER A 175 -33.23 13.57 -3.37
C SER A 175 -34.54 14.38 -3.50
N SER A 176 -35.03 14.96 -2.40
CA SER A 176 -36.26 15.76 -2.37
C SER A 176 -36.04 17.25 -2.70
N ASN A 177 -34.81 17.75 -2.61
CA ASN A 177 -34.48 19.17 -2.80
C ASN A 177 -34.40 19.61 -4.28
N ASP A 178 -34.47 18.68 -5.23
CA ASP A 178 -34.57 19.02 -6.66
C ASP A 178 -35.99 19.44 -7.11
N ILE A 179 -36.99 19.45 -6.21
CA ILE A 179 -38.39 19.73 -6.58
C ILE A 179 -38.96 21.03 -5.99
N TYR A 180 -38.33 21.67 -4.98
CA TYR A 180 -38.93 22.84 -4.32
C TYR A 180 -38.14 24.14 -4.50
N LYS A 181 -37.97 24.58 -5.75
CA LYS A 181 -37.56 25.98 -6.06
C LYS A 181 -38.69 26.90 -6.53
N HIS A 182 -39.94 26.44 -6.58
CA HIS A 182 -41.05 27.29 -6.95
C HIS A 182 -42.30 27.00 -6.12
N LEU A 183 -42.55 27.80 -5.08
CA LEU A 183 -43.74 28.65 -4.92
C LEU A 183 -43.79 29.24 -3.49
N GLN A 184 -44.17 30.52 -3.42
CA GLN A 184 -44.39 31.30 -2.21
C GLN A 184 -45.78 31.02 -1.59
N ILE A 185 -45.84 30.81 -0.25
CA ILE A 185 -46.68 31.40 0.85
C ILE A 185 -48.04 32.09 0.46
N PRO A 186 -49.16 32.21 1.26
CA PRO A 186 -49.48 31.90 2.70
C PRO A 186 -50.92 31.34 3.07
N SER A 187 -51.09 30.99 4.37
CA SER A 187 -52.30 31.14 5.28
C SER A 187 -53.62 30.41 4.93
N GLU A 188 -54.56 29.99 5.82
CA GLU A 188 -54.81 30.07 7.27
C GLU A 188 -55.97 29.09 7.65
N THR A 189 -55.97 28.61 8.91
CA THR A 189 -57.10 28.23 9.81
C THR A 189 -58.11 27.08 9.58
N THR A 190 -58.29 26.32 10.69
CA THR A 190 -59.48 25.62 11.24
C THR A 190 -59.93 24.26 10.67
N ILE A 191 -59.78 23.18 11.48
CA ILE A 191 -60.85 22.43 12.19
C ILE A 191 -60.23 21.20 12.88
N ASN A 192 -60.23 21.21 14.22
CA ASN A 192 -59.80 20.11 15.10
C ASN A 192 -60.99 19.17 15.35
N HIS A 193 -60.93 17.94 14.81
CA HIS A 193 -61.40 16.69 15.47
C HIS A 193 -61.29 15.43 14.57
N ARG A 194 -60.85 15.54 13.30
CA ARG A 194 -60.48 14.38 12.43
C ARG A 194 -59.00 13.97 12.50
N GLN A 195 -58.14 14.81 13.09
CA GLN A 195 -56.67 14.66 13.03
C GLN A 195 -56.10 13.42 13.72
N ARG A 196 -56.82 12.74 14.62
CA ARG A 196 -56.23 11.63 15.40
C ARG A 196 -56.16 10.33 14.62
N THR A 197 -57.21 10.00 13.85
CA THR A 197 -57.23 8.84 12.95
C THR A 197 -56.42 9.09 11.68
N ASP A 198 -56.39 10.34 11.21
CA ASP A 198 -55.63 10.75 10.02
C ASP A 198 -54.12 10.78 10.32
N ASN A 199 -53.69 11.22 11.52
CA ASN A 199 -52.27 11.15 11.90
C ASN A 199 -51.77 9.71 12.10
N GLU A 200 -52.57 8.82 12.68
CA GLU A 200 -52.19 7.41 12.83
C GLU A 200 -52.12 6.69 11.48
N THR A 201 -53.02 7.01 10.54
CA THR A 201 -52.98 6.45 9.18
C THR A 201 -51.82 7.03 8.35
N ILE A 202 -51.49 8.32 8.49
CA ILE A 202 -50.31 8.94 7.87
C ILE A 202 -49.02 8.32 8.43
N GLN A 203 -48.91 8.12 9.75
CA GLN A 203 -47.76 7.46 10.37
C GLN A 203 -47.60 6.00 9.92
N LEU A 204 -48.71 5.26 9.76
CA LEU A 204 -48.68 3.88 9.25
C LEU A 204 -48.29 3.83 7.77
N GLN A 205 -48.68 4.82 6.96
CA GLN A 205 -48.26 4.93 5.56
C GLN A 205 -46.77 5.25 5.43
N GLU A 206 -46.24 6.15 6.26
CA GLU A 206 -44.79 6.43 6.31
C GLU A 206 -43.98 5.20 6.71
N ILE A 207 -44.50 4.41 7.67
CA ILE A 207 -43.89 3.14 8.07
C ILE A 207 -43.94 2.11 6.93
N ASP A 208 -45.06 2.00 6.20
CA ASP A 208 -45.18 1.10 5.05
C ASP A 208 -44.22 1.46 3.91
N GLU A 209 -44.03 2.75 3.64
CA GLU A 209 -43.01 3.22 2.68
C GLU A 209 -41.59 2.88 3.14
N ILE A 210 -41.27 3.07 4.43
CA ILE A 210 -39.96 2.70 4.98
C ILE A 210 -39.75 1.20 4.88
N ILE A 211 -40.77 0.38 5.20
CA ILE A 211 -40.69 -1.08 5.11
C ILE A 211 -40.46 -1.52 3.66
N LYS A 212 -41.13 -0.91 2.68
CA LYS A 212 -40.91 -1.20 1.25
C LYS A 212 -39.48 -0.87 0.82
N VAL A 213 -38.98 0.31 1.17
CA VAL A 213 -37.58 0.69 0.84
C VAL A 213 -36.57 -0.26 1.50
N LEU A 214 -36.84 -0.69 2.74
CA LEU A 214 -35.98 -1.67 3.42
C LEU A 214 -36.08 -3.06 2.77
N LEU A 215 -37.26 -3.49 2.32
CA LEU A 215 -37.45 -4.75 1.59
C LEU A 215 -36.66 -4.75 0.28
N ASP A 216 -36.80 -3.70 -0.53
CA ASP A 216 -36.05 -3.54 -1.79
C ASP A 216 -34.53 -3.47 -1.53
N GLY A 217 -34.14 -2.79 -0.44
CA GLY A 217 -32.74 -2.73 0.02
C GLY A 217 -32.19 -4.09 0.43
N VAL A 218 -32.99 -4.93 1.10
CA VAL A 218 -32.59 -6.29 1.49
C VAL A 218 -32.51 -7.20 0.27
N GLU A 219 -33.43 -7.09 -0.68
CA GLU A 219 -33.41 -7.86 -1.92
C GLU A 219 -32.17 -7.55 -2.75
N THR A 220 -31.87 -6.26 -2.95
CA THR A 220 -30.65 -5.82 -3.66
C THR A 220 -29.37 -6.27 -2.95
N LEU A 221 -29.32 -6.21 -1.62
CA LEU A 221 -28.18 -6.74 -0.84
C LEU A 221 -28.04 -8.26 -0.98
N ASN A 222 -29.16 -8.98 -1.06
CA ASN A 222 -29.16 -10.42 -1.27
C ASN A 222 -28.61 -10.78 -2.66
N ASP A 223 -28.99 -10.02 -3.69
CA ASP A 223 -28.46 -10.18 -5.05
C ASP A 223 -26.95 -9.90 -5.10
N ASP A 224 -26.50 -8.83 -4.46
CA ASP A 224 -25.07 -8.50 -4.34
C ASP A 224 -24.30 -9.59 -3.58
N LEU A 225 -24.88 -10.14 -2.51
CA LEU A 225 -24.28 -11.24 -1.75
C LEU A 225 -24.15 -12.50 -2.59
N GLN A 226 -25.15 -12.80 -3.42
CA GLN A 226 -25.09 -13.92 -4.35
C GLN A 226 -24.03 -13.68 -5.44
N ARG A 227 -23.92 -12.46 -5.97
CA ARG A 227 -22.87 -12.08 -6.92
C ARG A 227 -21.47 -12.27 -6.33
N LEU A 228 -21.23 -11.70 -5.15
CA LEU A 228 -19.93 -11.82 -4.45
C LEU A 228 -19.59 -13.27 -4.11
N SER A 229 -20.58 -14.08 -3.75
CA SER A 229 -20.40 -15.52 -3.53
C SER A 229 -19.92 -16.22 -4.80
N ASN A 230 -20.54 -15.91 -5.95
CA ASN A 230 -20.13 -16.46 -7.24
C ASN A 230 -18.71 -16.00 -7.64
N GLU A 231 -18.38 -14.72 -7.42
CA GLU A 231 -17.03 -14.19 -7.67
C GLU A 231 -15.98 -14.85 -6.78
N SER A 232 -16.28 -15.06 -5.49
CA SER A 232 -15.42 -15.77 -4.55
C SER A 232 -15.14 -17.20 -5.01
N VAL A 233 -16.18 -17.93 -5.46
CA VAL A 233 -16.04 -19.27 -6.03
C VAL A 233 -15.21 -19.23 -7.32
N HIS A 234 -15.39 -18.22 -8.17
CA HIS A 234 -14.59 -18.05 -9.38
C HIS A 234 -13.10 -17.83 -9.07
N HIS A 235 -12.79 -16.94 -8.13
CA HIS A 235 -11.41 -16.70 -7.69
C HIS A 235 -10.79 -17.93 -7.03
N LYS A 236 -11.56 -18.68 -6.23
CA LYS A 236 -11.14 -19.98 -5.67
C LYS A 236 -10.73 -20.95 -6.77
N ASN A 237 -11.54 -21.10 -7.81
CA ASN A 237 -11.23 -21.98 -8.94
C ASN A 237 -10.00 -21.50 -9.72
N LEU A 238 -9.84 -20.18 -9.92
CA LEU A 238 -8.66 -19.63 -10.57
C LEU A 238 -7.39 -19.92 -9.76
N LEU A 239 -7.44 -19.74 -8.43
CA LEU A 239 -6.34 -20.11 -7.53
C LEU A 239 -6.02 -21.60 -7.60
N ASP A 240 -7.03 -22.46 -7.61
CA ASP A 240 -6.86 -23.90 -7.71
C ASP A 240 -6.22 -24.29 -9.07
N SER A 241 -6.48 -23.53 -10.14
CA SER A 241 -5.84 -23.72 -11.45
C SER A 241 -4.40 -23.20 -11.55
N LEU A 242 -4.06 -22.12 -10.83
CA LEU A 242 -2.74 -21.49 -10.86
C LEU A 242 -1.73 -22.19 -9.92
N THR A 243 -2.22 -22.78 -8.83
CA THR A 243 -1.42 -23.53 -7.86
C THR A 243 -0.53 -24.61 -8.51
N PRO A 244 -1.05 -25.50 -9.40
CA PRO A 244 -0.21 -26.49 -10.06
C PRO A 244 0.84 -25.87 -11.00
N ASN A 245 0.53 -24.77 -11.67
CA ASN A 245 1.49 -24.06 -12.52
C ASN A 245 2.65 -23.48 -11.69
N LEU A 246 2.35 -22.88 -10.54
CA LEU A 246 3.37 -22.40 -9.61
C LEU A 246 4.23 -23.54 -9.06
N SER A 247 3.62 -24.69 -8.74
CA SER A 247 4.38 -25.87 -8.28
C SER A 247 5.33 -26.39 -9.35
N THR A 248 4.88 -26.44 -10.62
CA THR A 248 5.70 -26.87 -11.76
C THR A 248 6.85 -25.89 -12.00
N LEU A 249 6.57 -24.59 -12.00
CA LEU A 249 7.59 -23.55 -12.14
C LEU A 249 8.62 -23.60 -11.01
N LYS A 250 8.18 -23.84 -9.77
CA LYS A 250 9.07 -23.99 -8.61
C LYS A 250 10.03 -25.17 -8.80
N ILE A 251 9.52 -26.34 -9.20
CA ILE A 251 10.35 -27.52 -9.46
C ILE A 251 11.36 -27.24 -10.57
N SER A 252 10.93 -26.61 -11.67
CA SER A 252 11.82 -26.24 -12.77
C SER A 252 12.93 -25.28 -12.33
N MET A 253 12.60 -24.29 -11.50
CA MET A 253 13.59 -23.35 -10.94
C MET A 253 14.57 -24.05 -9.99
N GLU A 254 14.11 -24.99 -9.16
CA GLU A 254 14.97 -25.81 -8.29
C GLU A 254 15.93 -26.70 -9.11
N GLU A 255 15.47 -27.26 -10.23
CA GLU A 255 16.33 -28.00 -11.16
C GLU A 255 17.40 -27.12 -11.83
N GLN A 256 17.02 -25.93 -12.29
CA GLN A 256 17.98 -24.98 -12.86
C GLN A 256 19.02 -24.53 -11.83
N ASN A 257 18.61 -24.29 -10.58
CA ASN A 257 19.55 -23.95 -9.51
C ASN A 257 20.53 -25.10 -9.21
N ARG A 258 20.06 -26.35 -9.14
CA ARG A 258 20.93 -27.52 -8.98
C ARG A 258 21.95 -27.64 -10.12
N TYR A 259 21.54 -27.34 -11.35
CA TYR A 259 22.43 -27.32 -12.50
C TYR A 259 23.50 -26.22 -12.38
N LEU A 260 23.11 -25.01 -12.00
CA LEU A 260 24.04 -23.89 -11.76
C LEU A 260 25.04 -24.19 -10.64
N ASP A 261 24.62 -24.83 -9.56
CA ASP A 261 25.51 -25.27 -8.48
C ASP A 261 26.58 -26.26 -8.99
N GLY A 262 26.19 -27.18 -9.89
CA GLY A 262 27.14 -28.08 -10.55
C GLY A 262 28.17 -27.34 -11.41
N ILE A 263 27.76 -26.33 -12.17
CA ILE A 263 28.68 -25.48 -12.93
C ILE A 263 29.62 -24.71 -12.00
N LYS A 264 29.10 -24.18 -10.89
CA LYS A 264 29.89 -23.42 -9.91
C LYS A 264 31.02 -24.26 -9.32
N ILE A 265 30.75 -25.51 -8.95
CA ILE A 265 31.78 -26.45 -8.49
C ILE A 265 32.85 -26.65 -9.57
N ASN A 266 32.45 -26.88 -10.83
CA ASN A 266 33.39 -27.04 -11.93
C ASN A 266 34.25 -25.78 -12.13
N GLN A 267 33.66 -24.59 -12.00
CA GLN A 267 34.37 -23.32 -12.09
C GLN A 267 35.40 -23.17 -10.96
N GLU A 268 35.07 -23.57 -9.73
CA GLU A 268 35.99 -23.54 -8.58
C GLU A 268 37.19 -24.49 -8.76
N VAL A 269 36.96 -25.69 -9.30
CA VAL A 269 38.03 -26.65 -9.63
C VAL A 269 38.96 -26.08 -10.71
N LEU A 270 38.40 -25.55 -11.79
CA LEU A 270 39.18 -24.93 -12.86
C LEU A 270 39.99 -23.72 -12.34
N GLN A 271 39.42 -22.94 -11.43
CA GLN A 271 40.10 -21.81 -10.80
C GLN A 271 41.32 -22.29 -9.98
N GLN A 272 41.18 -23.36 -9.19
CA GLN A 272 42.28 -23.97 -8.45
C GLN A 272 43.38 -24.51 -9.38
N ASP A 273 43.01 -25.14 -10.49
CA ASP A 273 43.97 -25.65 -11.48
C ASP A 273 44.76 -24.51 -12.12
N ILE A 274 44.10 -23.39 -12.45
CA ILE A 274 44.76 -22.20 -12.98
C ILE A 274 45.73 -21.61 -11.96
N GLU A 275 45.34 -21.51 -10.70
CA GLU A 275 46.20 -21.02 -9.61
C GLU A 275 47.44 -21.91 -9.43
N SER A 276 47.23 -23.23 -9.42
CA SER A 276 48.31 -24.23 -9.36
C SER A 276 49.27 -24.13 -10.55
N MET A 277 48.74 -23.98 -11.77
CA MET A 277 49.57 -23.77 -12.97
C MET A 277 50.32 -22.44 -12.92
N THR A 278 49.69 -21.38 -12.41
CA THR A 278 50.32 -20.06 -12.26
C THR A 278 51.46 -20.12 -11.26
N GLN A 279 51.28 -20.83 -10.13
CA GLN A 279 52.33 -21.05 -9.15
C GLN A 279 53.50 -21.83 -9.76
N LYS A 280 53.25 -22.94 -10.47
CA LYS A 280 54.31 -23.70 -11.16
C LYS A 280 55.05 -22.85 -12.20
N LEU A 281 54.35 -22.00 -12.93
CA LEU A 281 54.98 -21.06 -13.88
C LEU A 281 55.88 -20.04 -13.16
N ASN A 282 55.46 -19.53 -12.01
CA ASN A 282 56.27 -18.64 -11.18
C ASN A 282 57.50 -19.37 -10.61
N ASP A 283 57.35 -20.59 -10.10
CA ASP A 283 58.45 -21.41 -9.57
C ASP A 283 59.47 -21.76 -10.67
N MET A 284 59.01 -22.07 -11.88
CA MET A 284 59.90 -22.25 -13.05
C MET A 284 60.61 -20.96 -13.44
N LYS A 285 59.94 -19.81 -13.39
CA LYS A 285 60.57 -18.51 -13.62
C LYS A 285 61.64 -18.20 -12.57
N THR A 286 61.40 -18.52 -11.29
CA THR A 286 62.36 -18.26 -10.21
C THR A 286 63.51 -19.26 -10.17
N SER A 287 63.28 -20.54 -10.50
CA SER A 287 64.33 -21.57 -10.55
C SER A 287 65.23 -21.45 -11.80
N SER A 288 64.69 -20.95 -12.92
CA SER A 288 65.50 -20.53 -14.08
C SER A 288 66.34 -19.27 -13.79
N TYR A 289 65.95 -18.48 -12.79
CA TYR A 289 66.67 -17.30 -12.30
C TYR A 289 67.67 -17.63 -11.17
N ASP A 290 68.15 -18.87 -11.06
CA ASP A 290 69.42 -19.10 -10.36
C ASP A 290 70.55 -18.65 -11.30
N GLY A 291 70.92 -17.37 -11.19
CA GLY A 291 71.97 -16.71 -11.97
C GLY A 291 73.33 -17.41 -11.97
N THR A 292 73.47 -18.57 -11.33
CA THR A 292 74.65 -19.44 -11.33
C THR A 292 74.88 -20.17 -12.67
N LEU A 293 73.86 -20.44 -13.48
CA LEU A 293 74.03 -21.22 -14.73
C LEU A 293 74.49 -20.39 -15.95
N MET A 294 74.30 -19.07 -15.95
CA MET A 294 74.75 -18.19 -17.04
C MET A 294 76.25 -17.86 -16.99
N TRP A 295 76.90 -17.98 -15.82
CA TRP A 295 78.33 -17.65 -15.68
C TRP A 295 79.28 -18.78 -16.12
N LYS A 296 78.82 -20.03 -16.19
CA LYS A 296 79.68 -21.15 -16.62
C LYS A 296 79.91 -21.20 -18.13
N ILE A 297 79.07 -20.57 -18.94
CA ILE A 297 79.18 -20.62 -20.42
C ILE A 297 80.09 -19.49 -20.95
N ILE A 298 80.21 -18.37 -20.23
CA ILE A 298 81.04 -17.23 -20.65
C ILE A 298 82.54 -17.62 -20.64
N ASN A 299 82.98 -18.40 -19.65
CA ASN A 299 84.38 -18.86 -19.56
C ASN A 299 84.74 -20.03 -20.50
N VAL A 300 83.76 -20.68 -21.15
CA VAL A 300 84.03 -21.75 -22.11
C VAL A 300 84.37 -21.17 -23.48
N GLN A 301 83.69 -20.09 -23.90
CA GLN A 301 84.02 -19.41 -25.17
C GLN A 301 85.37 -18.69 -25.10
N GLU A 302 85.73 -18.07 -23.98
CA GLU A 302 87.06 -17.46 -23.80
C GLU A 302 88.20 -18.49 -23.76
N LYS A 303 88.02 -19.64 -23.09
CA LYS A 303 89.04 -20.72 -23.09
C LYS A 303 89.21 -21.35 -24.48
N MET A 304 88.14 -21.55 -25.24
CA MET A 304 88.24 -22.06 -26.62
C MET A 304 88.88 -21.05 -27.58
N GLY A 305 88.69 -19.74 -27.37
CA GLY A 305 89.33 -18.69 -28.17
C GLY A 305 90.80 -18.43 -27.86
N GLN A 306 91.32 -18.93 -26.73
CA GLN A 306 92.75 -18.86 -26.39
C GLN A 306 93.54 -20.10 -26.85
N GLN A 307 92.90 -21.27 -26.98
CA GLN A 307 93.55 -22.47 -27.53
C GLN A 307 93.75 -22.45 -29.05
N LEU A 308 92.97 -21.66 -29.79
CA LEU A 308 93.10 -21.50 -31.25
C LEU A 308 94.10 -20.42 -31.69
N ARG A 309 94.83 -19.78 -30.76
CA ARG A 309 95.87 -18.77 -31.07
C ARG A 309 97.30 -19.26 -30.85
N ASN A 310 97.49 -20.54 -30.52
CA ASN A 310 98.80 -21.17 -30.33
C ASN A 310 99.03 -22.38 -31.26
N TYR A 311 98.56 -22.30 -32.50
CA TYR A 311 99.00 -23.13 -33.62
C TYR A 311 99.05 -22.30 -34.90
#